data_AF-A0A7D8ULN7-F1
#
_entry.id   AF-A0A7D8ULN7-F1
#
_cell.length_a   1.000
_cell.length_b   1.000
_cell.length_c   1.000
_cell.angle_alpha   90.00
_cell.angle_beta   90.00
_cell.angle_gamma   90.00
#
_symmetry.space_group_name_H-M   'P 1'
#
loop_
_entity.id
_entity.type
_entity.pdbx_description
1 polymer ?
#
loop_
_entity_poly.entity_id
_entity_poly.type
_entity_poly.pdbx_seq_one_letter_code
_entity_poly.pdbx_strand_id
1 'polypeptide(L)'
;MLNSYSSAFLVLISACGLLTWQQYHKKNETSPDEEPLKQQTAVTSRAKAEASQFTRLFLAVYTLVMASDWLQGPYVYSLYKDQFGLQERIVGLLFVTGFLSAAISGYFVGQFADKNGRRTACLIFCFTYSVSCFSTLVPSLPVLFFGRVFGGLSTSVMYSAFESWMVTEFHKRRIDQAGTSLSSMFGIMTTLNSIVAILSGVFSEWLVEVTHTKRAPFMASAGLLTIAFWIISAYWSENYGDSHDCDPNLANLTPQVAPAQSILKTIINDRRILTLGLASCFFEGSMYLFVFFWTPALKAASNPSTHSLPLGMIFASFMASVMLGSLLFNLLISKYQLLSPSRLLTIIFAMASSSLLTPLLSKNESFTFWSFCVFEMCVGMYWPSVGYLKGRFVEDGV
;
A
#
# COMPACT_ATOMS: atom_id res chain seq x y z
N MET A 1 -18.66 20.27 -19.57
CA MET A 1 -17.78 21.00 -18.63
C MET A 1 -17.18 19.98 -17.68
N LEU A 2 -15.85 19.91 -17.54
CA LEU A 2 -15.23 18.99 -16.58
C LEU A 2 -15.70 19.35 -15.16
N ASN A 3 -16.06 18.35 -14.37
CA ASN A 3 -16.33 18.52 -12.95
C ASN A 3 -15.08 19.11 -12.25
N SER A 4 -15.24 19.93 -11.21
CA SER A 4 -14.13 20.56 -10.48
C SER A 4 -13.10 19.53 -10.02
N TYR A 5 -13.56 18.36 -9.56
CA TYR A 5 -12.73 17.22 -9.19
C TYR A 5 -11.90 16.67 -10.35
N SER A 6 -12.46 16.56 -11.56
CA SER A 6 -11.73 16.10 -12.74
C SER A 6 -10.63 17.08 -13.14
N SER A 7 -10.89 18.39 -13.00
CA SER A 7 -9.86 19.40 -13.26
C SER A 7 -8.71 19.33 -12.24
N ALA A 8 -9.02 19.17 -10.96
CA ALA A 8 -8.02 19.00 -9.91
C ALA A 8 -7.19 17.72 -10.10
N PHE A 9 -7.86 16.62 -10.47
CA PHE A 9 -7.20 15.36 -10.81
C PHE A 9 -6.19 15.53 -11.95
N LEU A 10 -6.57 16.19 -13.04
CA LEU A 10 -5.67 16.44 -14.16
C LEU A 10 -4.45 17.28 -13.74
N VAL A 11 -4.64 18.29 -12.89
CA VAL A 11 -3.53 19.11 -12.36
C VAL A 11 -2.56 18.24 -11.55
N LEU A 12 -3.06 17.40 -10.65
CA LEU A 12 -2.25 16.51 -9.82
C LEU A 12 -1.49 15.46 -10.64
N ILE A 13 -2.16 14.83 -11.61
CA ILE A 13 -1.53 13.87 -12.53
C ILE A 13 -0.46 14.54 -13.39
N SER A 14 -0.74 15.75 -13.89
CA SER A 14 0.22 16.51 -14.71
C SER A 14 1.47 16.87 -13.89
N ALA A 15 1.28 17.32 -12.64
CA ALA A 15 2.38 17.60 -11.73
C ALA A 15 3.22 16.33 -11.44
N CYS A 16 2.55 15.20 -11.17
CA CYS A 16 3.20 13.90 -11.01
C CYS A 16 4.02 13.50 -12.24
N GLY A 17 3.45 13.63 -13.44
CA GLY A 17 4.11 13.33 -14.71
C GLY A 17 5.33 14.20 -14.95
N LEU A 18 5.23 15.51 -14.70
CA LEU A 18 6.34 16.46 -14.83
C LEU A 18 7.49 16.13 -13.87
N LEU A 19 7.20 15.87 -12.59
CA LEU A 19 8.24 15.53 -11.62
C LEU A 19 8.89 14.18 -11.91
N THR A 20 8.11 13.19 -12.33
CA THR A 20 8.63 11.87 -12.72
C THR A 20 9.55 12.01 -13.93
N TRP A 21 9.12 12.78 -14.94
CA TRP A 21 9.94 13.06 -16.13
C TRP A 21 11.24 13.77 -15.79
N GLN A 22 11.20 14.79 -14.91
CA GLN A 22 12.41 15.49 -14.44
C GLN A 22 13.37 14.55 -13.70
N GLN A 23 12.86 13.66 -12.84
CA GLN A 23 13.69 12.68 -12.13
C GLN A 23 14.29 11.65 -13.08
N TYR A 24 13.54 11.21 -14.08
CA TYR A 24 14.00 10.25 -15.08
C TYR A 24 15.09 10.82 -16.00
N HIS A 25 14.85 12.00 -16.59
CA HIS A 25 15.80 12.64 -17.50
C HIS A 25 17.15 12.90 -16.82
N LYS A 26 17.13 13.37 -15.58
CA LYS A 26 18.35 13.69 -14.83
C LYS A 26 19.12 12.46 -14.36
N LYS A 27 18.43 11.34 -14.07
CA LYS A 27 19.09 10.06 -13.78
C LYS A 27 19.88 9.55 -14.98
N ASN A 28 19.34 9.71 -16.19
CA ASN A 28 20.07 9.37 -17.42
C ASN A 28 21.25 10.31 -17.70
N GLU A 29 21.19 11.58 -17.30
CA GLU A 29 22.33 12.52 -17.41
C GLU A 29 23.48 12.22 -16.43
N THR A 30 23.21 11.53 -15.31
CA THR A 30 24.20 11.25 -14.25
C THR A 30 24.81 9.85 -14.29
N SER A 31 24.34 8.97 -15.18
CA SER A 31 25.04 7.73 -15.50
C SER A 31 25.96 7.97 -16.71
N PRO A 32 27.28 8.19 -16.51
CA PRO A 32 28.22 8.15 -17.63
C PRO A 32 28.22 6.74 -18.21
N ASP A 33 28.31 6.67 -19.54
CA ASP A 33 28.27 5.48 -20.37
C ASP A 33 29.08 4.31 -19.77
N GLU A 34 28.41 3.25 -19.31
CA GLU A 34 29.04 1.96 -19.12
C GLU A 34 29.32 1.35 -20.50
N GLU A 35 30.60 1.28 -20.88
CA GLU A 35 31.05 0.53 -22.04
C GLU A 35 30.52 -0.92 -22.00
N PRO A 36 29.97 -1.45 -23.11
CA PRO A 36 29.51 -2.83 -23.14
C PRO A 36 30.73 -3.76 -23.26
N LEU A 37 31.19 -4.31 -22.13
CA LEU A 37 32.21 -5.37 -22.11
C LEU A 37 31.65 -6.65 -22.77
N LYS A 38 31.89 -6.77 -24.08
CA LYS A 38 31.54 -7.92 -24.92
C LYS A 38 32.49 -9.10 -24.65
N GLN A 39 32.26 -9.91 -23.61
CA GLN A 39 32.87 -11.26 -23.58
C GLN A 39 32.25 -12.33 -22.65
N GLN A 40 30.98 -12.21 -22.24
CA GLN A 40 30.26 -13.26 -21.46
C GLN A 40 28.80 -13.50 -21.94
N THR A 41 28.51 -13.27 -23.22
CA THR A 41 27.15 -12.96 -23.70
C THR A 41 26.15 -14.14 -23.76
N ALA A 42 26.59 -15.40 -23.75
CA ALA A 42 25.69 -16.55 -23.97
C ALA A 42 25.04 -17.09 -22.68
N VAL A 43 25.76 -17.11 -21.55
CA VAL A 43 25.22 -17.57 -20.25
C VAL A 43 24.43 -16.46 -19.56
N THR A 44 24.85 -15.20 -19.72
CA THR A 44 24.19 -14.02 -19.12
C THR A 44 22.86 -13.66 -19.78
N SER A 45 22.68 -13.93 -21.09
CA SER A 45 21.42 -13.61 -21.79
C SER A 45 20.26 -14.49 -21.34
N ARG A 46 20.51 -15.79 -21.12
CA ARG A 46 19.50 -16.71 -20.57
C ARG A 46 19.12 -16.36 -19.14
N ALA A 47 20.10 -16.11 -18.27
CA ALA A 47 19.85 -15.67 -16.89
C ALA A 47 19.07 -14.34 -16.83
N LYS A 48 19.39 -13.39 -17.72
CA LYS A 48 18.66 -12.12 -17.85
C LYS A 48 17.23 -12.30 -18.37
N ALA A 49 17.01 -13.24 -19.29
CA ALA A 49 15.68 -13.58 -19.79
C ALA A 49 14.81 -14.24 -18.70
N GLU A 50 15.37 -15.20 -17.96
CA GLU A 50 14.71 -15.87 -16.83
C GLU A 50 14.38 -14.88 -15.70
N ALA A 51 15.31 -13.97 -15.36
CA ALA A 51 15.08 -12.90 -14.41
C ALA A 51 13.98 -11.93 -14.88
N SER A 52 13.99 -11.52 -16.15
CA SER A 52 12.96 -10.64 -16.70
C SER A 52 11.58 -11.30 -16.71
N GLN A 53 11.50 -12.59 -17.04
CA GLN A 53 10.27 -13.35 -17.01
C GLN A 53 9.72 -13.45 -15.58
N PHE A 54 10.57 -13.76 -14.60
CA PHE A 54 10.21 -13.76 -13.19
C PHE A 54 9.66 -12.40 -12.74
N THR A 55 10.39 -11.32 -13.02
CA THR A 55 9.99 -9.96 -12.63
C THR A 55 8.64 -9.60 -13.24
N ARG A 56 8.42 -9.86 -14.53
CA ARG A 56 7.14 -9.57 -15.17
C ARG A 56 5.99 -10.37 -14.57
N LEU A 57 6.20 -11.66 -14.30
CA LEU A 57 5.19 -12.53 -13.71
C LEU A 57 4.82 -12.06 -12.29
N PHE A 58 5.82 -11.78 -11.46
CA PHE A 58 5.59 -11.30 -10.10
C PHE A 58 4.89 -9.94 -10.10
N LEU A 59 5.36 -8.98 -10.91
CA LEU A 59 4.77 -7.66 -11.00
C LEU A 59 3.33 -7.72 -11.53
N ALA A 60 3.03 -8.62 -12.47
CA ALA A 60 1.66 -8.83 -12.93
C ALA A 60 0.74 -9.28 -11.79
N VAL A 61 1.16 -10.27 -11.00
CA VAL A 61 0.40 -10.73 -9.82
C VAL A 61 0.27 -9.61 -8.78
N TYR A 62 1.37 -8.92 -8.46
CA TYR A 62 1.39 -7.82 -7.51
C TYR A 62 0.42 -6.70 -7.91
N THR A 63 0.42 -6.31 -9.19
CA THR A 63 -0.51 -5.31 -9.73
C THR A 63 -1.96 -5.77 -9.63
N LEU A 64 -2.28 -7.03 -9.93
CA LEU A 64 -3.66 -7.55 -9.79
C LEU A 64 -4.13 -7.53 -8.33
N VAL A 65 -3.26 -7.94 -7.41
CA VAL A 65 -3.54 -7.97 -5.97
C VAL A 65 -3.75 -6.56 -5.43
N MET A 66 -2.84 -5.63 -5.72
CA MET A 66 -2.99 -4.22 -5.30
C MET A 66 -4.21 -3.56 -5.93
N ALA A 67 -4.49 -3.82 -7.21
CA ALA A 67 -5.70 -3.31 -7.86
C ALA A 67 -6.98 -3.79 -7.17
N SER A 68 -7.01 -5.05 -6.74
CA SER A 68 -8.19 -5.60 -6.04
C SER A 68 -8.50 -4.88 -4.72
N ASP A 69 -7.49 -4.41 -4.00
CA ASP A 69 -7.66 -3.65 -2.76
C ASP A 69 -8.08 -2.21 -3.06
N TRP A 70 -7.36 -1.54 -3.96
CA TRP A 70 -7.60 -0.14 -4.28
C TRP A 70 -8.95 0.12 -4.97
N LEU A 71 -9.48 -0.86 -5.71
CA LEU A 71 -10.82 -0.73 -6.33
C LEU A 71 -11.94 -0.57 -5.31
N GLN A 72 -11.81 -1.18 -4.14
CA GLN A 72 -12.86 -1.14 -3.11
C GLN A 72 -12.83 0.17 -2.33
N GLY A 73 -11.62 0.70 -2.08
CA GLY A 73 -11.33 1.85 -1.23
C GLY A 73 -12.34 3.01 -1.30
N PRO A 74 -12.67 3.55 -2.49
CA PRO A 74 -13.55 4.70 -2.62
C PRO A 74 -15.00 4.46 -2.17
N TYR A 75 -15.47 3.20 -2.26
CA TYR A 75 -16.88 2.87 -2.10
C TYR A 75 -17.20 2.11 -0.80
N VAL A 76 -16.19 1.77 0.01
CA VAL A 76 -16.36 1.05 1.28
C VAL A 76 -17.37 1.72 2.22
N TYR A 77 -17.18 3.02 2.49
CA TYR A 77 -18.07 3.78 3.38
C TYR A 77 -19.46 3.94 2.75
N SER A 78 -19.51 4.36 1.49
CA SER A 78 -20.76 4.70 0.79
C SER A 78 -21.62 3.48 0.49
N LEU A 79 -21.03 2.29 0.33
CA LEU A 79 -21.74 1.03 0.21
C LEU A 79 -22.52 0.73 1.50
N TYR A 80 -21.87 0.81 2.66
CA TYR A 80 -22.51 0.48 3.93
C TYR A 80 -23.48 1.56 4.40
N LYS A 81 -23.12 2.83 4.27
CA LYS A 81 -23.95 3.94 4.72
C LYS A 81 -25.11 4.22 3.77
N ASP A 82 -24.81 4.42 2.48
CA ASP A 82 -25.82 4.91 1.53
C ASP A 82 -26.62 3.79 0.88
N GLN A 83 -25.97 2.67 0.51
CA GLN A 83 -26.64 1.59 -0.22
C GLN A 83 -27.32 0.59 0.73
N PHE A 84 -26.71 0.27 1.87
CA PHE A 84 -27.33 -0.61 2.88
C PHE A 84 -28.11 0.15 3.96
N GLY A 85 -28.01 1.48 4.00
CA GLY A 85 -28.73 2.30 4.98
C GLY A 85 -28.28 2.10 6.42
N LEU A 86 -27.06 1.60 6.66
CA LEU A 86 -26.60 1.30 8.02
C LEU A 86 -26.37 2.59 8.83
N GLN A 87 -26.57 2.48 10.14
CA GLN A 87 -26.22 3.57 11.06
C GLN A 87 -24.69 3.79 11.05
N GLU A 88 -24.24 5.04 11.09
CA GLU A 88 -22.81 5.39 11.02
C GLU A 88 -21.98 4.71 12.10
N ARG A 89 -22.55 4.53 13.31
CA ARG A 89 -21.94 3.76 14.38
C ARG A 89 -21.59 2.32 13.95
N ILE A 90 -22.49 1.65 13.23
CA ILE A 90 -22.27 0.29 12.73
C ILE A 90 -21.23 0.28 11.61
N VAL A 91 -21.27 1.27 10.72
CA VAL A 91 -20.23 1.43 9.68
C VAL A 91 -18.86 1.60 10.33
N GLY A 92 -18.75 2.45 11.36
CA GLY A 92 -17.52 2.63 12.14
C GLY A 92 -17.04 1.32 12.77
N LEU A 93 -17.94 0.55 13.38
CA LEU A 93 -17.60 -0.77 13.93
C LEU A 93 -17.08 -1.73 12.86
N LEU A 94 -17.65 -1.74 11.64
CA LEU A 94 -17.17 -2.58 10.54
C LEU A 94 -15.75 -2.20 10.09
N PHE A 95 -15.41 -0.91 10.06
CA PHE A 95 -14.04 -0.46 9.79
C PHE A 95 -13.08 -0.88 10.90
N VAL A 96 -13.45 -0.65 12.17
CA VAL A 96 -12.65 -1.06 13.33
C VAL A 96 -12.43 -2.56 13.35
N THR A 97 -13.43 -3.39 13.04
CA THR A 97 -13.26 -4.84 12.94
C THR A 97 -12.24 -5.22 11.86
N GLY A 98 -12.28 -4.57 10.71
CA GLY A 98 -11.29 -4.78 9.65
C GLY A 98 -9.87 -4.43 10.10
N PHE A 99 -9.67 -3.22 10.66
CA PHE A 99 -8.35 -2.80 11.12
C PHE A 99 -7.82 -3.62 12.29
N LEU A 100 -8.69 -3.96 13.25
CA LEU A 100 -8.31 -4.76 14.41
C LEU A 100 -7.96 -6.20 14.00
N SER A 101 -8.74 -6.81 13.11
CA SER A 101 -8.41 -8.13 12.58
C SER A 101 -7.07 -8.11 11.86
N ALA A 102 -6.79 -7.10 11.01
CA ALA A 102 -5.49 -6.92 10.35
C ALA A 102 -4.33 -6.73 11.34
N ALA A 103 -4.53 -5.97 12.42
CA ALA A 103 -3.51 -5.76 13.45
C ALA A 103 -3.17 -7.07 14.18
N ILE A 104 -4.20 -7.86 14.53
CA ILE A 104 -4.01 -9.15 15.21
C ILE A 104 -3.36 -10.17 14.27
N SER A 105 -3.86 -10.31 13.04
CA SER A 105 -3.31 -11.28 12.08
C SER A 105 -1.89 -10.92 11.65
N GLY A 106 -1.53 -9.63 11.56
CA GLY A 106 -0.20 -9.18 11.20
C GLY A 106 0.91 -9.79 12.07
N TYR A 107 0.65 -10.05 13.35
CA TYR A 107 1.60 -10.69 14.25
C TYR A 107 1.88 -12.16 13.90
N PHE A 108 0.87 -12.89 13.41
CA PHE A 108 0.96 -14.33 13.16
C PHE A 108 1.27 -14.67 11.71
N VAL A 109 0.92 -13.80 10.76
CA VAL A 109 0.99 -14.08 9.32
C VAL A 109 2.42 -14.38 8.86
N GLY A 110 3.44 -13.69 9.38
CA GLY A 110 4.84 -13.96 9.02
C GLY A 110 5.24 -15.39 9.38
N GLN A 111 5.01 -15.79 10.64
CA GLN A 111 5.31 -17.14 11.11
C GLN A 111 4.49 -18.21 10.39
N PHE A 112 3.23 -17.92 10.07
CA PHE A 112 2.38 -18.81 9.31
C PHE A 112 2.90 -19.02 7.89
N ALA A 113 3.28 -17.95 7.20
CA ALA A 113 3.80 -17.99 5.83
C ALA A 113 5.14 -18.75 5.78
N ASP A 114 6.00 -18.57 6.77
CA ASP A 114 7.30 -19.25 6.83
C ASP A 114 7.16 -20.76 7.09
N LYS A 115 6.19 -21.19 7.92
CA LYS A 115 5.96 -22.61 8.25
C LYS A 115 5.15 -23.37 7.22
N ASN A 116 4.03 -22.79 6.77
CA ASN A 116 3.08 -23.48 5.89
C ASN A 116 3.31 -23.22 4.40
N GLY A 117 4.29 -22.37 4.06
CA GLY A 117 4.63 -21.99 2.70
C GLY A 117 4.04 -20.64 2.32
N ARG A 118 4.88 -19.78 1.71
CA ARG A 118 4.48 -18.40 1.39
C ARG A 118 3.58 -18.33 0.15
N ARG A 119 3.70 -19.27 -0.80
CA ARG A 119 2.75 -19.38 -1.92
C ARG A 119 1.37 -19.77 -1.40
N THR A 120 1.32 -20.74 -0.48
CA THR A 120 0.06 -21.13 0.17
C THR A 120 -0.57 -19.95 0.90
N ALA A 121 0.21 -19.13 1.60
CA ALA A 121 -0.28 -17.89 2.22
C ALA A 121 -0.87 -16.91 1.17
N CYS A 122 -0.22 -16.69 0.03
CA CYS A 122 -0.74 -15.85 -1.05
C CYS A 122 -2.04 -16.40 -1.68
N LEU A 123 -2.20 -17.72 -1.78
CA LEU A 123 -3.45 -18.35 -2.24
C LEU A 123 -4.58 -18.19 -1.21
N ILE A 124 -4.27 -18.35 0.07
CA ILE A 124 -5.21 -18.08 1.17
C ILE A 124 -5.67 -16.64 1.10
N PHE A 125 -4.76 -15.68 0.90
CA PHE A 125 -5.11 -14.27 0.67
C PHE A 125 -6.16 -14.11 -0.42
N CYS A 126 -5.94 -14.68 -1.61
CA CYS A 126 -6.89 -14.54 -2.71
C CYS A 126 -8.27 -15.11 -2.34
N PHE A 127 -8.30 -16.25 -1.65
CA PHE A 127 -9.54 -16.87 -1.20
C PHE A 127 -10.26 -16.02 -0.13
N THR A 128 -9.56 -15.65 0.94
CA THR A 128 -10.13 -14.89 2.06
C THR A 128 -10.59 -13.50 1.62
N TYR A 129 -9.85 -12.85 0.73
CA TYR A 129 -10.21 -11.54 0.22
C TYR A 129 -11.39 -11.59 -0.75
N SER A 130 -11.50 -12.64 -1.57
CA SER A 130 -12.71 -12.89 -2.37
C SER A 130 -13.93 -13.16 -1.50
N VAL A 131 -13.80 -13.92 -0.40
CA VAL A 131 -14.90 -14.12 0.57
C VAL A 131 -15.34 -12.79 1.19
N SER A 132 -14.39 -11.92 1.54
CA SER A 132 -14.69 -10.55 1.99
C SER A 132 -15.47 -9.77 0.93
N CYS A 133 -15.06 -9.82 -0.34
CA CYS A 133 -15.79 -9.17 -1.44
C CYS A 133 -17.22 -9.72 -1.59
N PHE A 134 -17.40 -11.05 -1.61
CA PHE A 134 -18.72 -11.67 -1.73
C PHE A 134 -19.63 -11.42 -0.53
N SER A 135 -19.08 -11.23 0.67
CA SER A 135 -19.87 -10.87 1.86
C SER A 135 -20.71 -9.60 1.63
N THR A 136 -20.22 -8.69 0.78
CA THR A 136 -20.91 -7.43 0.45
C THR A 136 -22.17 -7.62 -0.41
N LEU A 137 -22.39 -8.81 -0.97
CA LEU A 137 -23.64 -9.11 -1.68
C LEU A 137 -24.81 -9.34 -0.74
N VAL A 138 -24.53 -9.76 0.50
CA VAL A 138 -25.55 -10.11 1.50
C VAL A 138 -25.62 -8.99 2.53
N PRO A 139 -26.69 -8.16 2.55
CA PRO A 139 -26.83 -7.04 3.47
C PRO A 139 -27.28 -7.51 4.87
N SER A 140 -26.56 -8.47 5.45
CA SER A 140 -26.80 -8.96 6.82
C SER A 140 -25.59 -8.63 7.69
N LEU A 141 -25.84 -8.04 8.86
CA LEU A 141 -24.76 -7.58 9.75
C LEU A 141 -23.75 -8.68 10.10
N PRO A 142 -24.16 -9.91 10.48
CA PRO A 142 -23.19 -10.96 10.80
C PRO A 142 -22.26 -11.31 9.63
N VAL A 143 -22.81 -11.37 8.41
CA VAL A 143 -22.02 -11.66 7.20
C VAL A 143 -21.06 -10.52 6.88
N LEU A 144 -21.47 -9.26 7.06
CA LEU A 144 -20.59 -8.11 6.85
C LEU A 144 -19.44 -8.07 7.87
N PHE A 145 -19.71 -8.35 9.14
CA PHE A 145 -18.66 -8.46 10.17
C PHE A 145 -17.70 -9.61 9.86
N PHE A 146 -18.22 -10.77 9.48
CA PHE A 146 -17.42 -11.91 9.07
C PHE A 146 -16.53 -11.55 7.87
N GLY A 147 -17.12 -10.94 6.83
CA GLY A 147 -16.39 -10.43 5.68
C GLY A 147 -15.25 -9.48 6.06
N ARG A 148 -15.48 -8.57 7.01
CA ARG A 148 -14.45 -7.64 7.50
C ARG A 148 -13.29 -8.33 8.23
N VAL A 149 -13.56 -9.39 8.98
CA VAL A 149 -12.50 -10.19 9.61
C VAL A 149 -11.62 -10.84 8.53
N PHE A 150 -12.21 -11.42 7.49
CA PHE A 150 -11.44 -11.98 6.37
C PHE A 150 -10.72 -10.90 5.56
N GLY A 151 -11.34 -9.73 5.39
CA GLY A 151 -10.74 -8.56 4.75
C GLY A 151 -9.45 -8.15 5.47
N GLY A 152 -9.52 -7.95 6.79
CA GLY A 152 -8.35 -7.57 7.59
C GLY A 152 -7.26 -8.65 7.62
N LEU A 153 -7.64 -9.92 7.77
CA LEU A 153 -6.70 -11.05 7.66
C LEU A 153 -5.94 -11.01 6.33
N SER A 154 -6.66 -10.76 5.24
CA SER A 154 -6.09 -10.68 3.90
C SER A 154 -5.13 -9.50 3.77
N THR A 155 -5.50 -8.32 4.27
CA THR A 155 -4.62 -7.13 4.23
C THR A 155 -3.26 -7.39 4.89
N SER A 156 -3.21 -8.12 6.02
CA SER A 156 -1.95 -8.51 6.65
C SER A 156 -1.09 -9.40 5.77
N VAL A 157 -1.70 -10.36 5.08
CA VAL A 157 -1.00 -11.29 4.16
C VAL A 157 -0.51 -10.55 2.92
N MET A 158 -1.29 -9.60 2.40
CA MET A 158 -0.97 -8.81 1.21
C MET A 158 0.37 -8.09 1.34
N TYR A 159 0.59 -7.38 2.45
CA TYR A 159 1.79 -6.58 2.66
C TYR A 159 3.00 -7.37 3.19
N SER A 160 2.84 -8.64 3.54
CA SER A 160 3.93 -9.44 4.14
C SER A 160 4.33 -10.64 3.28
N ALA A 161 3.40 -11.53 2.97
CA ALA A 161 3.69 -12.80 2.32
C ALA A 161 4.15 -12.62 0.87
N PHE A 162 3.56 -11.68 0.13
CA PHE A 162 3.95 -11.41 -1.26
C PHE A 162 5.37 -10.87 -1.37
N GLU A 163 5.74 -9.92 -0.52
CA GLU A 163 7.10 -9.36 -0.47
C GLU A 163 8.10 -10.42 -0.02
N SER A 164 7.76 -11.19 1.01
CA SER A 164 8.62 -12.27 1.52
C SER A 164 8.84 -13.35 0.45
N TRP A 165 7.79 -13.76 -0.27
CA TRP A 165 7.91 -14.71 -1.38
C TRP A 165 8.85 -14.18 -2.47
N MET A 166 8.72 -12.90 -2.83
CA MET A 166 9.54 -12.24 -3.83
C MET A 166 11.02 -12.22 -3.42
N VAL A 167 11.33 -11.80 -2.20
CA VAL A 167 12.71 -11.69 -1.69
C VAL A 167 13.40 -13.05 -1.73
N THR A 168 12.75 -14.11 -1.25
CA THR A 168 13.35 -15.45 -1.25
C THR A 168 13.57 -15.98 -2.65
N GLU A 169 12.60 -15.81 -3.55
CA GLU A 169 12.75 -16.30 -4.93
C GLU A 169 13.80 -15.48 -5.71
N PHE A 170 13.92 -14.19 -5.39
CA PHE A 170 14.95 -13.30 -5.94
C PHE A 170 16.37 -13.79 -5.59
N HIS A 171 16.60 -14.16 -4.31
CA HIS A 171 17.88 -14.72 -3.88
C HIS A 171 18.12 -16.14 -4.40
N LYS A 172 17.10 -17.00 -4.40
CA LYS A 172 17.19 -18.38 -4.90
C LYS A 172 17.60 -18.44 -6.36
N ARG A 173 17.08 -17.53 -7.19
CA ARG A 173 17.39 -17.44 -8.62
C ARG A 173 18.65 -16.60 -8.92
N ARG A 174 19.31 -16.05 -7.90
CA ARG A 174 20.49 -15.19 -8.02
C ARG A 174 20.30 -14.06 -9.05
N ILE A 175 19.14 -13.41 -8.98
CA ILE A 175 18.75 -12.33 -9.92
C ILE A 175 19.66 -11.10 -9.79
N ASP A 176 20.29 -10.94 -8.64
CA ASP A 176 21.37 -9.96 -8.40
C ASP A 176 22.50 -10.10 -9.42
N GLN A 177 22.84 -11.32 -9.83
CA GLN A 177 23.87 -11.59 -10.84
C GLN A 177 23.43 -11.21 -12.27
N ALA A 178 22.12 -11.03 -12.50
CA ALA A 178 21.56 -10.57 -13.77
C ALA A 178 21.51 -9.03 -13.89
N GLY A 179 22.04 -8.30 -12.90
CA GLY A 179 22.15 -6.83 -12.91
C GLY A 179 20.93 -6.07 -12.41
N THR A 180 19.98 -6.76 -11.75
CA THR A 180 18.83 -6.10 -11.10
C THR A 180 19.06 -6.09 -9.60
N SER A 181 18.99 -4.93 -8.93
CA SER A 181 19.08 -4.86 -7.47
C SER A 181 17.71 -5.04 -6.81
N LEU A 182 17.70 -5.59 -5.59
CA LEU A 182 16.48 -5.74 -4.79
C LEU A 182 15.83 -4.38 -4.48
N SER A 183 16.63 -3.35 -4.21
CA SER A 183 16.17 -1.97 -4.02
C SER A 183 15.46 -1.41 -5.26
N SER A 184 15.94 -1.74 -6.47
CA SER A 184 15.29 -1.36 -7.72
C SER A 184 13.92 -2.05 -7.86
N MET A 185 13.83 -3.33 -7.49
CA MET A 185 12.57 -4.08 -7.51
C MET A 185 11.53 -3.46 -6.57
N PHE A 186 11.88 -3.16 -5.32
CA PHE A 186 11.00 -2.47 -4.37
C PHE A 186 10.59 -1.07 -4.86
N GLY A 187 11.50 -0.35 -5.52
CA GLY A 187 11.18 0.94 -6.15
C GLY A 187 10.16 0.81 -7.28
N ILE A 188 10.28 -0.22 -8.12
CA ILE A 188 9.31 -0.54 -9.18
C ILE A 188 7.95 -0.91 -8.57
N MET A 189 7.93 -1.77 -7.55
CA MET A 189 6.69 -2.16 -6.85
C MET A 189 5.97 -0.95 -6.26
N THR A 190 6.71 -0.08 -5.56
CA THR A 190 6.14 1.15 -4.97
C THR A 190 5.55 2.06 -6.05
N THR A 191 6.26 2.24 -7.16
CA THR A 191 5.78 3.07 -8.29
C THR A 191 4.53 2.47 -8.93
N LEU A 192 4.53 1.16 -9.18
CA LEU A 192 3.38 0.46 -9.73
C LEU A 192 2.19 0.51 -8.79
N ASN A 193 2.38 0.37 -7.48
CA ASN A 193 1.31 0.48 -6.50
C ASN A 193 0.61 1.84 -6.59
N SER A 194 1.37 2.94 -6.66
CA SER A 194 0.82 4.29 -6.82
C SER A 194 0.03 4.45 -8.12
N ILE A 195 0.56 3.97 -9.25
CA ILE A 195 -0.13 4.02 -10.54
C ILE A 195 -1.43 3.20 -10.49
N VAL A 196 -1.36 1.99 -9.94
CA VAL A 196 -2.51 1.09 -9.82
C VAL A 196 -3.58 1.68 -8.91
N ALA A 197 -3.20 2.33 -7.81
CA ALA A 197 -4.14 3.00 -6.91
C ALA A 197 -4.92 4.11 -7.61
N ILE A 198 -4.22 4.95 -8.39
CA ILE A 198 -4.83 6.02 -9.19
C ILE A 198 -5.79 5.44 -10.24
N LEU A 199 -5.32 4.46 -11.02
CA LEU A 199 -6.13 3.83 -12.08
C LEU A 199 -7.35 3.10 -11.50
N SER A 200 -7.20 2.45 -10.35
CA SER A 200 -8.30 1.77 -9.65
C SER A 200 -9.36 2.76 -9.19
N GLY A 201 -8.97 3.94 -8.69
CA GLY A 201 -9.91 5.01 -8.36
C GLY A 201 -10.75 5.43 -9.57
N VAL A 202 -10.11 5.72 -10.71
CA VAL A 202 -10.81 6.09 -11.95
C VAL A 202 -11.70 4.95 -12.48
N PHE A 203 -11.18 3.71 -12.50
CA PHE A 203 -11.93 2.55 -12.97
C PHE A 203 -13.12 2.23 -12.09
N SER A 204 -12.98 2.36 -10.77
CA SER A 204 -14.09 2.16 -9.83
C SER A 204 -15.21 3.19 -10.04
N GLU A 205 -14.86 4.45 -10.34
CA GLU A 205 -15.87 5.48 -10.69
C GLU A 205 -16.64 5.08 -11.92
N TRP A 206 -15.92 4.80 -13.02
CA TRP A 206 -16.53 4.36 -14.27
C TRP A 206 -17.44 3.14 -14.09
N LEU A 207 -17.00 2.17 -13.28
CA LEU A 207 -17.78 0.96 -13.03
C LEU A 207 -19.07 1.26 -12.27
N VAL A 208 -19.04 2.15 -11.28
CA VAL A 208 -20.25 2.57 -10.53
C VAL A 208 -21.16 3.43 -11.40
N GLU A 209 -20.62 4.28 -12.28
CA GLU A 209 -21.40 5.06 -13.24
C GLU A 209 -22.16 4.17 -14.22
N VAL A 210 -21.52 3.13 -14.76
CA VAL A 210 -22.14 2.20 -15.73
C VAL A 210 -23.14 1.24 -15.08
N THR A 211 -22.79 0.70 -13.91
CA THR A 211 -23.60 -0.34 -13.26
C THR A 211 -24.63 0.21 -12.28
N HIS A 212 -24.55 1.50 -11.95
CA HIS A 212 -25.34 2.20 -10.94
C HIS A 212 -25.33 1.53 -9.55
N THR A 213 -24.32 0.69 -9.25
CA THR A 213 -24.22 -0.02 -7.97
C THR A 213 -22.82 0.07 -7.39
N LYS A 214 -22.73 0.41 -6.10
CA LYS A 214 -21.46 0.52 -5.37
C LYS A 214 -20.86 -0.85 -5.03
N ARG A 215 -21.57 -1.93 -5.34
CA ARG A 215 -21.09 -3.33 -5.24
C ARG A 215 -20.17 -3.73 -6.39
N ALA A 216 -20.27 -3.05 -7.54
CA ALA A 216 -19.55 -3.48 -8.73
C ALA A 216 -18.02 -3.46 -8.54
N PRO A 217 -17.39 -2.44 -7.90
CA PRO A 217 -15.96 -2.48 -7.62
C PRO A 217 -15.53 -3.69 -6.77
N PHE A 218 -16.33 -4.11 -5.80
CA PHE A 218 -16.07 -5.31 -5.00
C PHE A 218 -16.10 -6.59 -5.84
N MET A 219 -17.03 -6.69 -6.80
CA MET A 219 -17.11 -7.84 -7.70
C MET A 219 -15.97 -7.85 -8.71
N ALA A 220 -15.57 -6.68 -9.22
CA ALA A 220 -14.38 -6.55 -10.05
C ALA A 220 -13.12 -6.99 -9.29
N SER A 221 -12.98 -6.61 -8.02
CA SER A 221 -11.90 -7.08 -7.14
C SER A 221 -11.89 -8.60 -6.99
N ALA A 222 -13.04 -9.22 -6.75
CA ALA A 222 -13.15 -10.70 -6.71
C ALA A 222 -12.72 -11.37 -8.02
N GLY A 223 -13.04 -10.74 -9.17
CA GLY A 223 -12.57 -11.19 -10.48
C GLY A 223 -11.04 -11.12 -10.62
N LEU A 224 -10.43 -9.99 -10.26
CA LEU A 224 -8.97 -9.82 -10.28
C LEU A 224 -8.26 -10.82 -9.35
N LEU A 225 -8.82 -11.06 -8.16
CA LEU A 225 -8.30 -12.05 -7.21
C LEU A 225 -8.38 -13.48 -7.74
N THR A 226 -9.42 -13.81 -8.49
CA THR A 226 -9.57 -15.13 -9.13
C THR A 226 -8.51 -15.32 -10.21
N ILE A 227 -8.22 -14.29 -11.00
CA ILE A 227 -7.14 -14.31 -12.00
C ILE A 227 -5.78 -14.44 -11.30
N ALA A 228 -5.54 -13.66 -10.24
CA ALA A 228 -4.31 -13.74 -9.46
C ALA A 228 -4.13 -15.14 -8.84
N PHE A 229 -5.19 -15.72 -8.26
CA PHE A 229 -5.19 -17.07 -7.72
C PHE A 229 -4.78 -18.09 -8.77
N TRP A 230 -5.33 -18.00 -9.98
CA TRP A 230 -5.01 -18.92 -11.07
C TRP A 230 -3.55 -18.79 -11.51
N ILE A 231 -3.03 -17.55 -11.65
CA ILE A 231 -1.63 -17.30 -12.03
C ILE A 231 -0.68 -17.80 -10.94
N ILE A 232 -0.94 -17.51 -9.66
CA ILE A 232 -0.13 -17.99 -8.53
C ILE A 232 -0.17 -19.52 -8.47
N SER A 233 -1.34 -20.12 -8.65
CA SER A 233 -1.48 -21.58 -8.64
C SER A 233 -0.72 -22.23 -9.80
N ALA A 234 -0.70 -21.63 -10.99
CA ALA A 234 -0.06 -22.22 -12.16
C ALA A 234 1.46 -21.99 -12.21
N TYR A 235 1.94 -20.82 -11.79
CA TYR A 235 3.32 -20.39 -12.07
C TYR A 235 4.21 -20.21 -10.84
N TRP A 236 3.66 -20.10 -9.63
CA TRP A 236 4.49 -19.94 -8.43
C TRP A 236 4.89 -21.31 -7.87
N SER A 237 6.16 -21.42 -7.49
CA SER A 237 6.66 -22.52 -6.66
C SER A 237 6.43 -22.22 -5.19
N GLU A 238 6.27 -23.27 -4.40
CA GLU A 238 6.26 -23.15 -2.94
C GLU A 238 7.66 -22.79 -2.44
N ASN A 239 7.73 -21.82 -1.53
CA ASN A 239 8.94 -21.46 -0.83
C ASN A 239 8.64 -21.30 0.66
N TYR A 240 9.64 -21.63 1.48
CA TYR A 240 9.57 -21.62 2.93
C TYR A 240 10.62 -20.65 3.47
N GLY A 241 10.43 -20.18 4.71
CA GLY A 241 11.48 -19.44 5.41
C GLY A 241 12.63 -20.37 5.83
N ASP A 242 13.76 -19.79 6.24
CA ASP A 242 15.00 -20.50 6.67
C ASP A 242 14.80 -21.52 7.82
N SER A 243 13.60 -21.63 8.37
CA SER A 243 13.23 -22.61 9.40
C SER A 243 13.20 -24.06 8.88
N HIS A 244 13.17 -24.28 7.56
CA HIS A 244 12.98 -25.61 6.97
C HIS A 244 14.27 -26.29 6.48
N ASP A 245 15.38 -25.54 6.34
CA ASP A 245 16.70 -26.07 5.95
C ASP A 245 17.62 -26.33 7.17
N CYS A 246 17.07 -26.35 8.39
CA CYS A 246 17.84 -26.72 9.58
C CYS A 246 18.08 -28.23 9.61
N ASP A 247 19.33 -28.61 9.31
CA ASP A 247 19.90 -29.94 9.60
C ASP A 247 19.54 -30.34 11.06
N PRO A 248 18.91 -31.50 11.32
CA PRO A 248 18.43 -31.87 12.66
C PRO A 248 19.52 -31.92 13.74
N ASN A 249 20.80 -31.96 13.34
CA ASN A 249 21.94 -31.93 14.25
C ASN A 249 22.44 -30.51 14.62
N LEU A 250 21.92 -29.45 13.98
CA LEU A 250 22.29 -28.04 14.24
C LEU A 250 21.13 -27.23 14.89
N ALA A 251 20.04 -27.88 15.28
CA ALA A 251 18.91 -27.23 15.96
C ALA A 251 19.29 -26.58 17.31
N ASN A 252 20.40 -27.03 17.91
CA ASN A 252 20.90 -26.51 19.20
C ASN A 252 21.73 -25.22 19.09
N LEU A 253 21.97 -24.69 17.87
CA LEU A 253 22.73 -23.46 17.63
C LEU A 253 21.91 -22.38 16.89
N THR A 254 20.58 -22.50 16.87
CA THR A 254 19.75 -21.39 16.40
C THR A 254 19.87 -20.23 17.39
N PRO A 255 20.08 -18.98 16.93
CA PRO A 255 19.91 -17.83 17.79
C PRO A 255 18.47 -17.89 18.28
N GLN A 256 18.29 -18.12 19.58
CA GLN A 256 16.98 -18.03 20.20
C GLN A 256 16.40 -16.69 19.79
N VAL A 257 15.27 -16.71 19.06
CA VAL A 257 14.43 -15.52 18.88
C VAL A 257 14.29 -14.91 20.26
N ALA A 258 14.88 -13.73 20.45
CA ALA A 258 14.86 -13.08 21.74
C ALA A 258 13.40 -13.05 22.21
N PRO A 259 13.09 -13.49 23.44
CA PRO A 259 11.71 -13.59 23.89
C PRO A 259 11.02 -12.25 23.63
N ALA A 260 9.75 -12.23 23.22
CA ALA A 260 9.05 -10.99 22.87
C ALA A 260 9.16 -9.90 23.97
N GLN A 261 9.35 -10.32 25.23
CA GLN A 261 9.66 -9.47 26.37
C GLN A 261 11.02 -8.74 26.26
N SER A 262 12.05 -9.37 25.71
CA SER A 262 13.35 -8.77 25.40
C SER A 262 13.25 -7.70 24.32
N ILE A 263 12.51 -7.96 23.23
CA ILE A 263 12.32 -7.00 22.13
C ILE A 263 11.52 -5.79 22.61
N LEU A 264 10.43 -6.02 23.34
CA LEU A 264 9.62 -4.94 23.91
C LEU A 264 10.44 -4.09 24.90
N LYS A 265 11.29 -4.72 25.70
CA LYS A 265 12.19 -4.03 26.63
C LYS A 265 13.25 -3.20 25.89
N THR A 266 13.79 -3.69 24.77
CA THR A 266 14.70 -2.91 23.91
C THR A 266 14.00 -1.71 23.28
N ILE A 267 12.78 -1.89 22.76
CA ILE A 267 11.98 -0.80 22.17
C ILE A 267 11.66 0.29 23.19
N ILE A 268 11.32 -0.09 24.42
CA ILE A 268 10.99 0.86 25.50
C ILE A 268 12.25 1.58 26.01
N ASN A 269 13.39 0.89 26.04
CA ASN A 269 14.64 1.47 26.55
C ASN A 269 15.29 2.44 25.57
N ASP A 270 15.20 2.20 24.27
CA ASP A 270 15.73 3.14 23.28
C ASP A 270 14.73 4.30 23.03
N ARG A 271 15.05 5.46 23.59
CA ARG A 271 14.26 6.69 23.44
C ARG A 271 14.03 7.07 21.97
N ARG A 272 14.96 6.77 21.05
CA ARG A 272 14.83 7.11 19.63
C ARG A 272 13.78 6.23 18.96
N ILE A 273 13.85 4.92 19.20
CA ILE A 273 12.89 3.94 18.69
C ILE A 273 11.50 4.22 19.28
N LEU A 274 11.42 4.47 20.59
CA LEU A 274 10.16 4.78 21.26
C LEU A 274 9.51 6.05 20.69
N THR A 275 10.30 7.13 20.49
CA THR A 275 9.78 8.39 19.95
C THR A 275 9.28 8.20 18.51
N LEU A 276 10.03 7.49 17.67
CA LEU A 276 9.63 7.21 16.29
C LEU A 276 8.39 6.31 16.24
N GLY A 277 8.30 5.31 17.13
CA GLY A 277 7.17 4.41 17.26
C GLY A 277 5.89 5.13 17.68
N LEU A 278 5.97 5.98 18.72
CA LEU A 278 4.84 6.80 19.17
C LEU A 278 4.38 7.78 18.08
N ALA A 279 5.32 8.49 17.46
CA ALA A 279 5.02 9.42 16.38
C ALA A 279 4.33 8.72 15.18
N SER A 280 4.84 7.55 14.80
CA SER A 280 4.24 6.73 13.75
C SER A 280 2.85 6.25 14.14
N CYS A 281 2.65 5.81 15.39
CA CYS A 281 1.36 5.37 15.90
C CYS A 281 0.30 6.48 15.81
N PHE A 282 0.62 7.71 16.20
CA PHE A 282 -0.33 8.82 16.10
C PHE A 282 -0.64 9.20 14.66
N PHE A 283 0.39 9.25 13.79
CA PHE A 283 0.20 9.62 12.40
C PHE A 283 -0.56 8.54 11.61
N GLU A 284 -0.13 7.28 11.67
CA GLU A 284 -0.83 6.16 11.03
C GLU A 284 -2.24 6.00 11.63
N GLY A 285 -2.43 6.21 12.93
CA GLY A 285 -3.75 6.24 13.57
C GLY A 285 -4.66 7.32 12.96
N SER A 286 -4.13 8.52 12.71
CA SER A 286 -4.88 9.59 12.03
C SER A 286 -5.23 9.24 10.58
N MET A 287 -4.37 8.50 9.88
CA MET A 287 -4.62 7.99 8.52
C MET A 287 -5.78 6.98 8.51
N TYR A 288 -5.82 6.04 9.47
CA TYR A 288 -6.95 5.10 9.57
C TYR A 288 -8.28 5.80 9.87
N LEU A 289 -8.26 6.84 10.72
CA LEU A 289 -9.44 7.69 10.94
C LEU A 289 -9.84 8.45 9.68
N PHE A 290 -8.87 9.02 8.96
CA PHE A 290 -9.10 9.74 7.71
C PHE A 290 -9.83 8.85 6.68
N VAL A 291 -9.38 7.60 6.48
CA VAL A 291 -10.00 6.62 5.57
C VAL A 291 -11.50 6.41 5.85
N PHE A 292 -11.92 6.52 7.11
CA PHE A 292 -13.34 6.46 7.47
C PHE A 292 -14.07 7.80 7.30
N PHE A 293 -13.44 8.91 7.69
CA PHE A 293 -14.10 10.21 7.82
C PHE A 293 -14.08 11.09 6.56
N TRP A 294 -13.20 10.86 5.58
CA TRP A 294 -13.09 11.74 4.42
C TRP A 294 -14.41 11.82 3.61
N THR A 295 -15.11 10.68 3.43
CA THR A 295 -16.38 10.64 2.70
C THR A 295 -17.49 11.41 3.40
N PRO A 296 -17.81 11.15 4.69
CA PRO A 296 -18.83 11.94 5.40
C PRO A 296 -18.43 13.41 5.55
N ALA A 297 -17.14 13.74 5.72
CA ALA A 297 -16.69 15.12 5.81
C ALA A 297 -16.94 15.91 4.50
N LEU A 298 -16.62 15.32 3.34
CA LEU A 298 -16.93 15.95 2.05
C LEU A 298 -18.43 16.04 1.79
N LYS A 299 -19.20 15.01 2.15
CA LYS A 299 -20.67 15.06 2.04
C LYS A 299 -21.28 16.15 2.93
N ALA A 300 -20.71 16.40 4.10
CA ALA A 300 -21.18 17.45 5.01
C ALA A 300 -20.80 18.86 4.52
N ALA A 301 -19.69 19.01 3.80
CA ALA A 301 -19.25 20.26 3.18
C ALA A 301 -19.93 20.52 1.83
N SER A 302 -20.45 19.47 1.18
CA SER A 302 -21.18 19.57 -0.08
C SER A 302 -22.63 19.97 0.14
N ASN A 303 -23.19 20.76 -0.78
CA ASN A 303 -24.60 21.11 -0.74
C ASN A 303 -25.44 19.91 -1.22
N PRO A 304 -26.46 19.47 -0.48
CA PRO A 304 -27.25 18.27 -0.82
C PRO A 304 -28.04 18.39 -2.13
N SER A 305 -28.14 19.60 -2.70
CA SER A 305 -28.80 19.90 -3.97
C SER A 305 -27.91 19.71 -5.21
N THR A 306 -26.60 19.49 -5.06
CA THR A 306 -25.65 19.45 -6.18
C THR A 306 -24.99 18.07 -6.34
N HIS A 307 -25.65 17.16 -7.07
CA HIS A 307 -25.11 15.90 -7.61
C HIS A 307 -24.47 14.90 -6.61
N SER A 308 -24.44 13.62 -6.98
CA SER A 308 -23.67 12.61 -6.22
C SER A 308 -22.17 12.86 -6.38
N LEU A 309 -21.44 12.90 -5.26
CA LEU A 309 -19.99 13.07 -5.27
C LEU A 309 -19.29 11.93 -6.04
N PRO A 310 -18.35 12.23 -6.95
CA PRO A 310 -17.58 11.20 -7.67
C PRO A 310 -16.46 10.65 -6.77
N LEU A 311 -16.81 9.70 -5.92
CA LEU A 311 -15.95 9.16 -4.86
C LEU A 311 -14.66 8.54 -5.40
N GLY A 312 -14.72 7.82 -6.51
CA GLY A 312 -13.57 7.23 -7.19
C GLY A 312 -12.61 8.26 -7.77
N MET A 313 -13.12 9.36 -8.33
CA MET A 313 -12.27 10.47 -8.81
C MET A 313 -11.60 11.26 -7.67
N ILE A 314 -12.33 11.48 -6.57
CA ILE A 314 -11.78 12.09 -5.36
C ILE A 314 -10.65 11.21 -4.81
N PHE A 315 -10.91 9.91 -4.69
CA PHE A 315 -9.91 8.95 -4.24
C PHE A 315 -8.68 8.87 -5.17
N ALA A 316 -8.88 8.87 -6.48
CA ALA A 316 -7.78 8.91 -7.45
C ALA A 316 -6.92 10.18 -7.29
N SER A 317 -7.54 11.31 -6.93
CA SER A 317 -6.83 12.56 -6.63
C SER A 317 -6.02 12.48 -5.33
N PHE A 318 -6.54 11.79 -4.31
CA PHE A 318 -5.78 11.49 -3.09
C PHE A 318 -4.56 10.62 -3.40
N MET A 319 -4.73 9.54 -4.16
CA MET A 319 -3.62 8.67 -4.56
C MET A 319 -2.58 9.38 -5.44
N ALA A 320 -3.01 10.29 -6.33
CA ALA A 320 -2.11 11.16 -7.07
C ALA A 320 -1.35 12.12 -6.13
N SER A 321 -1.99 12.61 -5.08
CA SER A 321 -1.35 13.47 -4.07
C SER A 321 -0.32 12.70 -3.24
N VAL A 322 -0.61 11.46 -2.84
CA VAL A 322 0.34 10.54 -2.19
C VAL A 322 1.58 10.36 -3.08
N MET A 323 1.38 10.04 -4.36
CA MET A 323 2.48 9.88 -5.31
C MET A 323 3.30 11.16 -5.46
N LEU A 324 2.65 12.32 -5.56
CA LEU A 324 3.30 13.62 -5.61
C LEU A 324 4.18 13.87 -4.37
N GLY A 325 3.67 13.52 -3.19
CA GLY A 325 4.41 13.60 -1.93
C GLY A 325 5.67 12.74 -1.91
N SER A 326 5.59 11.48 -2.36
CA SER A 326 6.77 10.60 -2.44
C SER A 326 7.82 11.12 -3.43
N LEU A 327 7.40 11.70 -4.56
CA LEU A 327 8.31 12.35 -5.51
C LEU A 327 8.96 13.59 -4.91
N LEU A 328 8.20 14.39 -4.15
CA LEU A 328 8.70 15.58 -3.46
C LEU A 328 9.73 15.22 -2.38
N PHE A 329 9.52 14.13 -1.64
CA PHE A 329 10.50 13.60 -0.69
C PHE A 329 11.86 13.33 -1.36
N ASN A 330 11.87 12.65 -2.50
CA ASN A 330 13.10 12.36 -3.25
C ASN A 330 13.82 13.64 -3.68
N LEU A 331 13.08 14.69 -4.04
CA LEU A 331 13.68 15.99 -4.37
C LEU A 331 14.27 16.67 -3.13
N LEU A 332 13.52 16.74 -2.03
CA LEU A 332 13.94 17.46 -0.83
C LEU A 332 15.15 16.81 -0.14
N ILE A 333 15.14 15.48 -0.03
CA ILE A 333 16.18 14.73 0.68
C ILE A 333 17.34 14.36 -0.25
N SER A 334 17.07 13.69 -1.38
CA SER A 334 18.15 13.15 -2.22
C SER A 334 18.79 14.21 -3.11
N LYS A 335 17.99 15.14 -3.67
CA LYS A 335 18.51 16.13 -4.62
C LYS A 335 19.03 17.38 -3.93
N TYR A 336 18.22 17.99 -3.08
CA TYR A 336 18.56 19.28 -2.49
C TYR A 336 19.24 19.16 -1.11
N GLN A 337 19.17 17.99 -0.46
CA GLN A 337 19.70 17.74 0.90
C GLN A 337 19.33 18.85 1.90
N LEU A 338 18.17 19.49 1.70
CA LEU A 338 17.80 20.73 2.39
C LEU A 338 17.48 20.50 3.87
N LEU A 339 17.04 19.30 4.22
CA LEU A 339 16.42 18.99 5.50
C LEU A 339 16.96 17.67 6.05
N SER A 340 17.19 17.63 7.36
CA SER A 340 17.40 16.36 8.04
C SER A 340 16.07 15.57 8.06
N PRO A 341 16.11 14.22 7.90
CA PRO A 341 14.90 13.40 7.87
C PRO A 341 13.99 13.58 9.10
N SER A 342 14.57 13.80 10.28
CA SER A 342 13.80 14.07 11.50
C SER A 342 13.05 15.41 11.45
N ARG A 343 13.67 16.48 10.92
CA ARG A 343 13.01 17.79 10.77
C ARG A 343 11.91 17.72 9.71
N LEU A 344 12.16 16.99 8.63
CA LEU A 344 11.16 16.76 7.59
C LEU A 344 9.92 16.07 8.18
N LEU A 345 10.12 15.03 9.01
CA LEU A 345 9.02 14.34 9.67
C LEU A 345 8.20 15.26 10.59
N THR A 346 8.85 16.16 11.34
CA THR A 346 8.14 17.17 12.15
C THR A 346 7.32 18.12 11.29
N ILE A 347 7.85 18.59 10.15
CA ILE A 347 7.12 19.45 9.21
C ILE A 347 5.91 18.70 8.64
N ILE A 348 6.08 17.44 8.24
CA ILE A 348 5.00 16.57 7.74
C ILE A 348 3.87 16.49 8.78
N PHE A 349 4.19 16.24 10.05
CA PHE A 349 3.17 16.16 11.10
C PHE A 349 2.45 17.48 11.34
N ALA A 350 3.18 18.59 11.34
CA ALA A 350 2.57 19.92 11.48
C ALA A 350 1.63 20.23 10.31
N MET A 351 2.07 20.00 9.07
CA MET A 351 1.25 20.21 7.87
C MET A 351 0.03 19.28 7.82
N ALA A 352 0.19 18.02 8.20
CA ALA A 352 -0.91 17.06 8.30
C ALA A 352 -1.95 17.49 9.36
N SER A 353 -1.50 17.95 10.52
CA SER A 353 -2.41 18.47 11.55
C SER A 353 -3.14 19.73 11.10
N SER A 354 -2.46 20.67 10.44
CA SER A 354 -3.09 21.90 9.93
C SER A 354 -4.08 21.62 8.80
N SER A 355 -3.78 20.67 7.92
CA SER A 355 -4.69 20.27 6.85
C SER A 355 -5.97 19.64 7.40
N LEU A 356 -5.87 18.74 8.39
CA LEU A 356 -7.06 18.15 9.04
C LEU A 356 -7.86 19.15 9.89
N LEU A 357 -7.27 20.25 10.33
CA LEU A 357 -7.98 21.33 11.03
C LEU A 357 -8.83 22.19 10.06
N THR A 358 -8.43 22.29 8.79
CA THR A 358 -9.07 23.19 7.81
C THR A 358 -10.56 22.89 7.56
N PRO A 359 -11.00 21.63 7.39
CA PRO A 359 -12.43 21.29 7.24
C PRO A 359 -13.30 21.66 8.43
N LEU A 360 -12.72 21.83 9.63
CA LEU A 360 -13.44 22.27 10.82
C LEU A 360 -13.73 23.77 10.79
N LEU A 361 -12.87 24.54 10.11
CA LEU A 361 -12.95 26.00 10.03
C LEU A 361 -13.71 26.47 8.79
N SER A 362 -13.64 25.72 7.69
CA SER A 362 -14.27 26.06 6.42
C SER A 362 -15.28 25.00 6.01
N LYS A 363 -16.53 25.41 5.76
CA LYS A 363 -17.59 24.55 5.23
C LYS A 363 -17.60 24.47 3.70
N ASN A 364 -16.55 24.93 3.04
CA ASN A 364 -16.46 24.92 1.59
C ASN A 364 -15.90 23.58 1.09
N GLU A 365 -16.64 22.93 0.19
CA GLU A 365 -16.28 21.66 -0.45
C GLU A 365 -14.87 21.68 -1.07
N SER A 366 -14.54 22.74 -1.81
CA SER A 366 -13.24 22.85 -2.51
C SER A 366 -12.07 22.98 -1.53
N PHE A 367 -12.24 23.76 -0.46
CA PHE A 367 -11.20 23.91 0.57
C PHE A 367 -11.02 22.60 1.35
N THR A 368 -12.12 21.91 1.66
CA THR A 368 -12.07 20.60 2.33
C THR A 368 -11.33 19.59 1.46
N PHE A 369 -11.68 19.50 0.17
CA PHE A 369 -11.01 18.60 -0.77
C PHE A 369 -9.51 18.87 -0.89
N TRP A 370 -9.09 20.12 -1.11
CA TRP A 370 -7.66 20.43 -1.22
C TRP A 370 -6.91 20.22 0.09
N SER A 371 -7.54 20.46 1.24
CA SER A 371 -6.94 20.14 2.53
C SER A 371 -6.68 18.64 2.68
N PHE A 372 -7.61 17.80 2.19
CA PHE A 372 -7.43 16.35 2.17
C PHE A 372 -6.34 15.91 1.18
N CYS A 373 -6.22 16.54 0.01
CA CYS A 373 -5.10 16.32 -0.91
C CYS A 373 -3.75 16.67 -0.26
N VAL A 374 -3.67 17.77 0.51
CA VAL A 374 -2.45 18.13 1.25
C VAL A 374 -2.13 17.10 2.34
N PHE A 375 -3.13 16.62 3.07
CA PHE A 375 -2.95 15.53 4.05
C PHE A 375 -2.39 14.27 3.38
N GLU A 376 -2.95 13.88 2.23
CA GLU A 376 -2.50 12.71 1.47
C GLU A 376 -1.09 12.88 0.87
N MET A 377 -0.75 14.09 0.44
CA MET A 377 0.64 14.42 0.07
C MET A 377 1.59 14.26 1.26
N CYS A 378 1.17 14.63 2.48
CA CYS A 378 1.93 14.38 3.71
C CYS A 378 2.11 12.88 3.97
N VAL A 379 1.07 12.06 3.75
CA VAL A 379 1.15 10.58 3.83
C VAL A 379 2.16 10.04 2.82
N GLY A 380 2.18 10.57 1.59
CA GLY A 380 3.16 10.21 0.56
C GLY A 380 4.61 10.51 0.94
N MET A 381 4.86 11.61 1.64
CA MET A 381 6.19 11.96 2.17
C MET A 381 6.56 11.16 3.42
N TYR A 382 5.57 10.76 4.21
CA TYR A 382 5.74 10.05 5.48
C TYR A 382 6.37 8.68 5.28
N TRP A 383 5.88 7.86 4.34
CA TRP A 383 6.33 6.48 4.16
C TRP A 383 7.85 6.36 3.89
N PRO A 384 8.43 7.07 2.90
CA PRO A 384 9.89 7.07 2.71
C PRO A 384 10.66 7.66 3.90
N SER A 385 10.13 8.70 4.55
CA SER A 385 10.80 9.37 5.69
C SER A 385 10.96 8.42 6.88
N VAL A 386 9.89 7.71 7.23
CA VAL A 386 9.89 6.75 8.33
C VAL A 386 10.65 5.48 7.94
N GLY A 387 10.54 5.01 6.70
CA GLY A 387 11.34 3.88 6.20
C GLY A 387 12.85 4.13 6.34
N TYR A 388 13.31 5.32 5.94
CA TYR A 388 14.71 5.73 6.08
C TYR A 388 15.17 5.76 7.55
N LEU A 389 14.36 6.34 8.45
CA LEU A 389 14.69 6.42 9.88
C LEU A 389 14.66 5.05 10.56
N LYS A 390 13.69 4.19 10.22
CA LYS A 390 13.59 2.82 10.71
C LYS A 390 14.82 2.00 10.30
N GLY A 391 15.22 2.07 9.03
CA GLY A 391 16.43 1.38 8.54
C GLY A 391 17.67 1.76 9.33
N ARG A 392 17.90 3.06 9.52
CA ARG A 392 19.07 3.56 10.25
C ARG A 392 19.09 3.14 11.73
N PHE A 393 17.96 3.25 12.43
CA PHE A 393 17.93 2.93 13.87
C PHE A 393 17.92 1.43 14.17
N VAL A 394 17.48 0.59 13.22
CA VAL A 394 17.53 -0.87 13.38
C VAL A 394 18.93 -1.41 13.05
N GLU A 395 19.62 -0.87 12.04
CA GLU A 395 21.01 -1.22 11.74
C GLU A 395 21.99 -0.73 12.83
N ASP A 396 21.72 0.40 13.48
CA ASP A 396 22.55 0.92 14.59
C ASP A 396 22.31 0.15 15.92
N GLY A 397 21.29 -0.71 16.00
CA GLY A 397 20.80 -1.36 17.24
C GLY A 397 20.96 -2.89 17.31
N VAL A 398 21.56 -3.50 16.28
CA VAL A 398 21.95 -4.92 16.19
C VAL A 398 23.45 -4.96 15.93
#